data_AF-A0A926ADE0-F1
#
_entry.id   AF-A0A926ADE0-F1
#
_cell.length_a   1.000
_cell.length_b   1.000
_cell.length_c   1.000
_cell.angle_alpha   90.00
_cell.angle_beta   90.00
_cell.angle_gamma   90.00
#
_symmetry.space_group_name_H-M   'P 1'
#
loop_
_entity.id
_entity.type
_entity.pdbx_description
1 polymer ?
#
loop_
_entity_poly.entity_id
_entity_poly.type
_entity_poly.pdbx_seq_one_letter_code
_entity_poly.pdbx_strand_id
1 'polypeptide(L)'
;MVAALSMNNNQTQSQALNPYKVALAQYDRAAKYLDLDESVIDYMRYPRREFSVNFPVRRDDNHIEMFTGYRVHHSTVLGPSKGGIRYSLHVSMDEVRALAMWMSWKCSLVHLPYGGAKGGVVVDPNSMSQGELERLTRRFASELIPLISPQSDIPAPDMGTNAQTMAWFMDTYSMTVGYSVPAIVTGKPIAVGGSEGRNVSTGRGVITCMMEALKRKGVIDASQVRVAIQGFGNVGSNAAAYAYENGFKVVAVSDVFGGIYNENGLDIPSVLEHVTINRTVKGFAGAQ
;
A
#
# COMPACT_ATOMS: atom_id res chain seq x y z
N MET A 1 -12.21 -25.66 -13.99
CA MET A 1 -11.71 -26.58 -12.94
C MET A 1 -10.53 -25.92 -12.28
N VAL A 2 -10.71 -25.38 -11.07
CA VAL A 2 -9.64 -24.81 -10.25
C VAL A 2 -8.96 -26.00 -9.59
N ALA A 3 -7.73 -26.32 -10.01
CA ALA A 3 -6.97 -27.41 -9.44
C ALA A 3 -6.62 -27.08 -7.98
N ALA A 4 -7.17 -27.89 -7.08
CA ALA A 4 -6.95 -27.81 -5.65
C ALA A 4 -5.47 -28.03 -5.30
N LEU A 5 -5.02 -27.28 -4.31
CA LEU A 5 -3.73 -27.39 -3.64
C LEU A 5 -3.54 -28.80 -3.07
N SER A 6 -2.60 -29.58 -3.62
CA SER A 6 -1.95 -30.67 -2.89
C SER A 6 -0.52 -30.22 -2.56
N MET A 7 -0.35 -29.59 -1.40
CA MET A 7 0.98 -29.40 -0.82
C MET A 7 1.34 -30.66 -0.02
N ASN A 8 2.37 -31.38 -0.46
CA ASN A 8 2.95 -32.46 0.32
C ASN A 8 3.57 -31.89 1.60
N ASN A 9 2.97 -32.25 2.72
CA ASN A 9 3.53 -32.08 4.06
C ASN A 9 4.81 -32.92 4.17
N ASN A 10 5.96 -32.25 4.26
CA ASN A 10 7.07 -32.61 5.13
C ASN A 10 8.21 -31.60 4.99
N GLN A 11 8.21 -30.59 5.87
CA GLN A 11 9.42 -30.02 6.49
C GLN A 11 9.01 -28.93 7.51
N THR A 12 8.99 -29.36 8.78
CA THR A 12 9.53 -28.68 9.98
C THR A 12 9.52 -27.15 10.08
N GLN A 13 8.75 -26.66 11.06
CA GLN A 13 8.78 -25.34 11.72
C GLN A 13 8.52 -24.10 10.84
N SER A 14 7.49 -23.33 11.22
CA SER A 14 7.03 -22.10 10.57
C SER A 14 8.11 -21.01 10.57
N GLN A 15 9.05 -21.06 9.64
CA GLN A 15 9.75 -19.85 9.20
C GLN A 15 8.70 -18.94 8.58
N ALA A 16 8.51 -17.75 9.14
CA ALA A 16 7.70 -16.71 8.53
C ALA A 16 8.16 -16.56 7.06
N LEU A 17 7.21 -16.73 6.13
CA LEU A 17 7.49 -16.76 4.70
C LEU A 17 8.15 -15.44 4.29
N ASN A 18 9.43 -15.47 3.90
CA ASN A 18 10.17 -14.26 3.53
C ASN A 18 9.52 -13.59 2.30
N PRO A 19 9.02 -12.34 2.41
CA PRO A 19 8.28 -11.69 1.32
C PRO A 19 9.09 -11.56 0.02
N TYR A 20 10.40 -11.37 0.11
CA TYR A 20 11.25 -11.23 -1.06
C TYR A 20 11.39 -12.54 -1.83
N LYS A 21 11.52 -13.67 -1.12
CA LYS A 21 11.50 -15.01 -1.73
C LYS A 21 10.17 -15.29 -2.44
N VAL A 22 9.05 -14.81 -1.88
CA VAL A 22 7.72 -14.94 -2.51
C VAL A 22 7.67 -14.13 -3.81
N ALA A 23 8.16 -12.89 -3.79
CA ALA A 23 8.21 -12.05 -4.99
C ALA A 23 9.08 -12.72 -6.08
N LEU A 24 10.28 -13.21 -5.73
CA LEU A 24 11.13 -13.94 -6.67
C LEU A 24 10.45 -15.20 -7.25
N ALA A 25 9.77 -15.99 -6.41
CA ALA A 25 9.04 -17.17 -6.90
C ALA A 25 7.85 -16.82 -7.82
N GLN A 26 7.23 -15.66 -7.65
CA GLN A 26 6.23 -15.14 -8.59
C GLN A 26 6.88 -14.68 -9.90
N TYR A 27 8.01 -13.98 -9.79
CA TYR A 27 8.80 -13.52 -10.93
C TYR A 27 9.27 -14.69 -11.81
N ASP A 28 9.93 -15.69 -11.21
CA ASP A 28 10.44 -16.85 -11.94
C ASP A 28 9.32 -17.64 -12.63
N ARG A 29 8.14 -17.70 -12.02
CA ARG A 29 6.96 -18.31 -12.63
C ARG A 29 6.50 -17.55 -13.85
N ALA A 30 6.49 -16.22 -13.81
CA ALA A 30 6.12 -15.38 -14.94
C ALA A 30 7.17 -15.45 -16.06
N ALA A 31 8.45 -15.42 -15.71
CA ALA A 31 9.57 -15.48 -16.65
C ALA A 31 9.53 -16.75 -17.52
N LYS A 32 9.07 -17.89 -16.98
CA LYS A 32 8.91 -19.15 -17.75
C LYS A 32 7.93 -19.06 -18.93
N TYR A 33 7.06 -18.06 -18.96
CA TYR A 33 6.13 -17.84 -20.07
C TYR A 33 6.68 -16.86 -21.12
N LEU A 34 7.89 -16.33 -20.91
CA LEU A 34 8.52 -15.33 -21.76
C LEU A 34 9.82 -15.91 -22.33
N ASP A 35 10.03 -15.69 -23.62
CA ASP A 35 11.28 -16.05 -24.29
C ASP A 35 12.29 -14.91 -24.08
N LEU A 36 12.91 -14.88 -22.90
CA LEU A 36 13.87 -13.84 -22.48
C LEU A 36 15.24 -14.45 -22.22
N ASP A 37 16.28 -13.70 -22.57
CA ASP A 37 17.65 -14.03 -22.18
C ASP A 37 17.80 -14.11 -20.66
N GLU A 38 18.59 -15.09 -20.19
CA GLU A 38 18.83 -15.32 -18.77
C GLU A 38 19.40 -14.08 -18.06
N SER A 39 20.22 -13.30 -18.75
CA SER A 39 20.77 -12.03 -18.24
C SER A 39 19.70 -10.98 -17.93
N VAL A 40 18.64 -10.92 -18.74
CA VAL A 40 17.50 -10.03 -18.51
C VAL A 40 16.66 -10.53 -17.33
N ILE A 41 16.51 -11.86 -17.22
CA ILE A 41 15.82 -12.49 -16.10
C ILE A 41 16.54 -12.17 -14.79
N ASP A 42 17.86 -12.35 -14.75
CA ASP A 42 18.67 -12.09 -13.56
C ASP A 42 18.69 -10.62 -13.18
N TYR A 43 18.77 -9.71 -14.15
CA TYR A 43 18.76 -8.27 -13.89
C TYR A 43 17.53 -7.83 -13.07
N MET A 44 16.36 -8.40 -13.35
CA MET A 44 15.11 -8.04 -12.68
C MET A 44 14.88 -8.74 -11.34
N ARG A 45 15.75 -9.67 -10.94
CA ARG A 45 15.69 -10.30 -9.60
C ARG A 45 16.21 -9.35 -8.52
N TYR A 46 17.15 -8.47 -8.84
CA TYR A 46 17.86 -7.65 -7.87
C TYR A 46 17.38 -6.19 -7.89
N PRO A 47 17.13 -5.59 -6.72
CA PRO A 47 16.93 -4.16 -6.65
C PRO A 47 18.16 -3.39 -7.12
N ARG A 48 17.95 -2.33 -7.91
CA ARG A 48 19.02 -1.43 -8.37
C ARG A 48 19.79 -0.79 -7.22
N ARG A 49 19.09 -0.35 -6.16
CA ARG A 49 19.70 0.31 -4.98
C ARG A 49 18.88 0.05 -3.72
N GLU A 50 19.59 -0.04 -2.60
CA GLU A 50 19.00 -0.23 -1.28
C GLU A 50 19.68 0.71 -0.30
N PHE A 51 18.88 1.43 0.47
CA PHE A 51 19.34 2.43 1.42
C PHE A 51 18.79 2.09 2.79
N SER A 52 19.68 2.07 3.78
CA SER A 52 19.34 1.96 5.20
C SER A 52 19.89 3.19 5.90
N VAL A 53 19.05 3.87 6.66
CA VAL A 53 19.39 5.08 7.41
C VAL A 53 19.00 4.90 8.86
N ASN A 54 19.84 5.38 9.77
CA ASN A 54 19.53 5.43 11.19
C ASN A 54 19.52 6.89 11.62
N PHE A 55 18.47 7.32 12.29
CA PHE A 55 18.31 8.72 12.63
C PHE A 55 17.68 8.92 14.01
N PRO A 56 18.11 9.95 14.76
CA PRO A 56 17.55 10.26 16.07
C PRO A 56 16.25 11.05 15.93
N VAL A 57 15.29 10.76 16.83
CA VAL A 57 14.09 11.57 17.03
C VAL A 57 13.97 11.87 18.52
N ARG A 58 13.76 13.14 18.86
CA ARG A 58 13.45 13.55 20.24
C ARG A 58 11.98 13.26 20.53
N ARG A 59 11.71 12.50 21.59
CA ARG A 59 10.38 12.20 22.12
C ARG A 59 9.88 13.35 23.01
N ASP A 60 8.59 13.35 23.33
CA ASP A 60 7.94 14.45 24.07
C ASP A 60 8.43 14.54 25.52
N ASP A 61 8.91 13.44 26.10
CA ASP A 61 9.59 13.39 27.40
C ASP A 61 11.09 13.78 27.34
N ASN A 62 11.54 14.31 26.19
CA ASN A 62 12.91 14.69 25.87
C ASN A 62 13.94 13.58 25.68
N HIS A 63 13.58 12.29 25.79
CA HIS A 63 14.54 11.25 25.43
C HIS A 63 14.76 11.21 23.91
N ILE A 64 15.97 10.80 23.50
CA ILE A 64 16.30 10.62 22.09
C ILE A 64 16.24 9.13 21.78
N GLU A 65 15.39 8.77 20.83
CA GLU A 65 15.24 7.40 20.33
C GLU A 65 15.81 7.32 18.91
N MET A 66 16.53 6.23 18.61
CA MET A 66 17.08 5.96 17.28
C MET A 66 16.12 5.10 16.47
N PHE A 67 15.79 5.53 15.27
CA PHE A 67 14.93 4.79 14.35
C PHE A 67 15.71 4.33 13.11
N THR A 68 15.32 3.17 12.59
CA THR A 68 15.84 2.65 11.32
C THR A 68 14.81 2.84 10.22
N GLY A 69 15.25 3.46 9.11
CA GLY A 69 14.47 3.65 7.91
C GLY A 69 15.12 2.99 6.70
N TYR A 70 14.29 2.59 5.74
CA TYR A 70 14.71 1.97 4.49
C TYR A 70 14.12 2.70 3.29
N ARG A 71 14.87 2.74 2.19
CA ARG A 71 14.37 3.06 0.86
C ARG A 71 15.02 2.13 -0.16
N VAL A 72 14.22 1.43 -0.96
CA VAL A 72 14.68 0.51 -2.00
C VAL A 72 14.17 1.00 -3.34
N HIS A 73 15.07 1.09 -4.32
CA HIS A 73 14.76 1.31 -5.73
C HIS A 73 14.96 -0.02 -6.45
N HIS A 74 13.87 -0.64 -6.86
CA HIS A 74 13.95 -1.92 -7.56
C HIS A 74 14.39 -1.72 -9.02
N SER A 75 13.65 -0.89 -9.75
CA SER A 75 13.97 -0.55 -11.15
C SER A 75 13.71 0.92 -11.42
N THR A 76 14.47 1.48 -12.36
CA THR A 76 14.34 2.84 -12.91
C THR A 76 14.28 2.83 -14.44
N VAL A 77 14.07 1.66 -15.06
CA VAL A 77 14.18 1.49 -16.52
C VAL A 77 13.10 2.30 -17.25
N LEU A 78 11.87 2.31 -16.74
CA LEU A 78 10.75 3.03 -17.35
C LEU A 78 10.67 4.52 -16.95
N GLY A 79 11.55 4.98 -16.04
CA GLY A 79 11.52 6.34 -15.51
C GLY A 79 11.82 6.42 -14.02
N PRO A 80 11.44 7.53 -13.37
CA PRO A 80 11.64 7.73 -11.93
C PRO A 80 11.02 6.59 -11.12
N SER A 81 11.61 6.24 -9.99
CA SER A 81 11.03 5.23 -9.10
C SER A 81 9.81 5.78 -8.35
N LYS A 82 8.82 4.93 -8.15
CA LYS A 82 7.59 5.28 -7.44
C LYS A 82 7.26 4.25 -6.37
N GLY A 83 6.96 4.73 -5.17
CA GLY A 83 6.26 3.90 -4.18
C GLY A 83 6.23 4.44 -2.77
N GLY A 84 5.33 3.85 -1.99
CA GLY A 84 4.95 4.37 -0.68
C GLY A 84 5.99 4.20 0.43
N ILE A 85 5.76 4.89 1.55
CA ILE A 85 6.51 4.78 2.80
C ILE A 85 5.60 4.13 3.85
N ARG A 86 6.07 3.07 4.49
CA ARG A 86 5.34 2.33 5.53
C ARG A 86 5.90 2.59 6.92
N TYR A 87 5.06 2.86 7.91
CA TYR A 87 5.45 2.89 9.32
C TYR A 87 4.86 1.67 10.04
N SER A 88 5.73 0.76 10.47
CA SER A 88 5.34 -0.45 11.22
C SER A 88 6.56 -1.07 11.91
N LEU A 89 6.36 -1.69 13.08
CA LEU A 89 7.39 -2.48 13.77
C LEU A 89 7.88 -3.70 12.98
N HIS A 90 7.11 -4.15 11.98
CA HIS A 90 7.44 -5.33 11.18
C HIS A 90 8.20 -5.00 9.88
N VAL A 91 8.49 -3.72 9.65
CA VAL A 91 9.27 -3.30 8.47
C VAL A 91 10.64 -3.99 8.50
N SER A 92 10.99 -4.65 7.40
CA SER A 92 12.30 -5.28 7.19
C SER A 92 12.80 -5.00 5.78
N MET A 93 14.12 -5.10 5.55
CA MET A 93 14.68 -4.89 4.22
C MET A 93 14.05 -5.81 3.16
N ASP A 94 13.85 -7.10 3.49
CA ASP A 94 13.24 -8.06 2.56
C ASP A 94 11.77 -7.73 2.23
N GLU A 95 11.00 -7.25 3.21
CA GLU A 95 9.66 -6.75 2.94
C GLU A 95 9.68 -5.55 1.96
N VAL A 96 10.58 -4.60 2.20
CA VAL A 96 10.72 -3.39 1.37
C VAL A 96 11.20 -3.75 -0.04
N ARG A 97 12.12 -4.71 -0.19
CA ARG A 97 12.55 -5.26 -1.50
C ARG A 97 11.38 -5.85 -2.28
N ALA A 98 10.61 -6.74 -1.65
CA ALA A 98 9.46 -7.38 -2.26
C ALA A 98 8.42 -6.34 -2.74
N LEU A 99 8.11 -5.37 -1.89
CA LEU A 99 7.16 -4.32 -2.20
C LEU A 99 7.66 -3.38 -3.32
N ALA A 100 8.96 -3.06 -3.38
CA ALA A 100 9.55 -2.26 -4.45
C ALA A 100 9.52 -3.00 -5.80
N MET A 101 9.73 -4.32 -5.77
CA MET A 101 9.62 -5.20 -6.93
C MET A 101 8.20 -5.22 -7.48
N TRP A 102 7.19 -5.43 -6.62
CA TRP A 102 5.79 -5.35 -7.02
C TRP A 102 5.39 -3.97 -7.54
N MET A 103 5.96 -2.89 -7.00
CA MET A 103 5.73 -1.54 -7.54
C MET A 103 6.25 -1.40 -8.98
N SER A 104 7.39 -2.01 -9.31
CA SER A 104 7.92 -1.98 -10.69
C SER A 104 6.97 -2.68 -11.66
N TRP A 105 6.50 -3.87 -11.30
CA TRP A 105 5.58 -4.63 -12.15
C TRP A 105 4.23 -3.96 -12.28
N LYS A 106 3.69 -3.45 -11.16
CA LYS A 106 2.42 -2.72 -11.16
C LYS A 106 2.49 -1.50 -12.08
N CYS A 107 3.52 -0.67 -11.95
CA CYS A 107 3.68 0.52 -12.78
C CYS A 107 3.81 0.15 -14.27
N SER A 108 4.61 -0.87 -14.59
CA SER A 108 4.74 -1.37 -15.96
C SER A 108 3.41 -1.91 -16.50
N LEU A 109 2.66 -2.70 -15.72
CA LEU A 109 1.42 -3.35 -16.14
C LEU A 109 0.33 -2.34 -16.52
N VAL A 110 0.27 -1.21 -15.82
CA VAL A 110 -0.69 -0.13 -16.11
C VAL A 110 -0.07 0.99 -16.97
N HIS A 111 1.07 0.73 -17.63
CA HIS A 111 1.77 1.64 -18.54
C HIS A 111 2.05 3.03 -17.94
N LEU A 112 2.39 3.07 -16.64
CA LEU A 112 2.87 4.30 -16.02
C LEU A 112 4.39 4.45 -16.27
N PRO A 113 4.89 5.67 -16.57
CA PRO A 113 6.31 5.93 -16.83
C PRO A 113 7.12 5.99 -15.53
N TYR A 114 6.98 4.95 -14.70
CA TYR A 114 7.64 4.83 -13.40
C TYR A 114 8.30 3.48 -13.25
N GLY A 115 9.49 3.50 -12.66
CA GLY A 115 10.06 2.34 -12.00
C GLY A 115 9.40 2.06 -10.64
N GLY A 116 9.88 1.06 -9.92
CA GLY A 116 9.35 0.70 -8.60
C GLY A 116 10.31 1.05 -7.47
N ALA A 117 9.76 1.63 -6.41
CA ALA A 117 10.43 1.81 -5.14
C ALA A 117 9.52 1.46 -3.97
N LYS A 118 10.11 1.32 -2.79
CA LYS A 118 9.37 1.29 -1.53
C LYS A 118 10.27 1.83 -0.42
N GLY A 119 9.67 2.41 0.60
CA GLY A 119 10.38 2.71 1.84
C GLY A 119 9.57 2.32 3.05
N GLY A 120 10.22 2.37 4.20
CA GLY A 120 9.54 2.22 5.48
C GLY A 120 10.43 2.59 6.65
N VAL A 121 9.81 2.81 7.80
CA VAL A 121 10.49 3.07 9.07
C VAL A 121 9.98 2.04 10.08
N VAL A 122 10.92 1.47 10.83
CA VAL A 122 10.63 0.51 11.91
C VAL A 122 10.11 1.29 13.11
N VAL A 123 8.78 1.45 13.21
CA VAL A 123 8.12 2.22 14.27
C VAL A 123 6.66 1.81 14.44
N ASP A 124 6.12 1.85 15.66
CA ASP A 124 4.67 1.83 15.87
C ASP A 124 4.13 3.27 15.86
N PRO A 125 3.41 3.70 14.81
CA PRO A 125 2.89 5.05 14.74
C PRO A 125 1.82 5.35 15.81
N ASN A 126 1.20 4.33 16.42
CA ASN A 126 0.20 4.53 17.48
C ASN A 126 0.84 4.83 18.85
N SER A 127 2.12 4.51 19.01
CA SER A 127 2.92 4.80 20.21
C SER A 127 3.53 6.22 20.20
N MET A 128 3.23 7.02 19.17
CA MET A 128 3.80 8.35 18.99
C MET A 128 2.73 9.42 19.06
N SER A 129 3.06 10.56 19.66
CA SER A 129 2.24 11.76 19.51
C SER A 129 2.32 12.29 18.07
N GLN A 130 1.39 13.17 17.71
CA GLN A 130 1.42 13.81 16.39
C GLN A 130 2.71 14.62 16.18
N GLY A 131 3.21 15.29 17.21
CA GLY A 131 4.45 16.05 17.15
C GLY A 131 5.68 15.16 16.99
N GLU A 132 5.70 14.00 17.65
CA GLU A 132 6.77 13.01 17.48
C GLU A 132 6.76 12.41 16.07
N LEU A 133 5.57 12.07 15.56
CA LEU A 133 5.42 11.53 14.21
C LEU A 133 5.83 12.54 13.14
N GLU A 134 5.55 13.83 13.35
CA GLU A 134 6.06 14.91 12.52
C GLU A 134 7.59 14.93 12.53
N ARG A 135 8.24 14.98 13.71
CA ARG A 135 9.70 15.00 13.82
C ARG A 135 10.35 13.78 13.18
N LEU A 136 9.77 12.59 13.37
CA LEU A 136 10.20 11.36 12.72
C LEU A 136 10.11 11.46 11.19
N THR A 137 8.97 11.92 10.68
CA THR A 137 8.72 12.06 9.23
C THR A 137 9.70 13.04 8.60
N ARG A 138 9.89 14.21 9.23
CA ARG A 138 10.81 15.25 8.76
C ARG A 138 12.25 14.73 8.74
N ARG A 139 12.69 14.12 9.84
CA ARG A 139 14.07 13.60 9.90
C ARG A 139 14.30 12.51 8.86
N PHE A 140 13.36 11.57 8.72
CA PHE A 140 13.45 10.55 7.68
C PHE A 140 13.48 11.14 6.27
N ALA A 141 12.63 12.15 5.99
CA ALA A 141 12.64 12.84 4.71
C ALA A 141 14.01 13.47 4.43
N SER A 142 14.62 14.13 5.42
CA SER A 142 15.96 14.72 5.31
C SER A 142 17.04 13.70 4.94
N GLU A 143 17.03 12.52 5.57
CA GLU A 143 17.98 11.43 5.24
C GLU A 143 17.83 10.94 3.78
N LEU A 144 16.63 11.06 3.20
CA LEU A 144 16.36 10.63 1.83
C LEU A 144 16.63 11.70 0.76
N ILE A 145 16.80 12.97 1.12
CA ILE A 145 16.99 14.09 0.17
C ILE A 145 18.04 13.82 -0.91
N PRO A 146 19.22 13.23 -0.60
CA PRO A 146 20.23 12.95 -1.63
C PRO A 146 19.77 11.96 -2.72
N LEU A 147 18.68 11.25 -2.49
CA LEU A 147 18.21 10.12 -3.30
C LEU A 147 16.91 10.39 -4.05
N ILE A 148 16.20 11.46 -3.68
CA ILE A 148 14.84 11.74 -4.14
C ILE A 148 14.79 13.07 -4.88
N SER A 149 13.94 13.10 -5.90
CA SER A 149 13.57 14.30 -6.64
C SER A 149 12.35 13.97 -7.49
N PRO A 150 11.59 14.99 -7.98
CA PRO A 150 10.48 14.74 -8.88
C PRO A 150 10.86 13.98 -10.17
N GLN A 151 12.14 13.97 -10.54
CA GLN A 151 12.69 13.29 -11.72
C GLN A 151 13.43 11.98 -11.38
N SER A 152 13.51 11.57 -10.12
CA SER A 152 14.27 10.37 -9.73
C SER A 152 13.47 9.41 -8.86
N ASP A 153 12.90 9.86 -7.74
CA ASP A 153 12.13 9.02 -6.83
C ASP A 153 11.04 9.85 -6.12
N ILE A 154 9.81 9.36 -6.19
CA ILE A 154 8.62 10.07 -5.70
C ILE A 154 7.88 9.20 -4.67
N PRO A 155 8.04 9.46 -3.37
CA PRO A 155 7.30 8.75 -2.33
C PRO A 155 5.77 8.92 -2.37
N ALA A 156 5.08 8.10 -1.57
CA ALA A 156 3.63 8.12 -1.39
C ALA A 156 3.24 7.58 0.00
N PRO A 157 1.96 7.67 0.40
CA PRO A 157 1.48 6.94 1.56
C PRO A 157 1.51 5.43 1.34
N ASP A 158 1.75 4.71 2.43
CA ASP A 158 1.45 3.30 2.64
C ASP A 158 0.92 3.10 4.09
N MET A 159 0.86 1.86 4.57
CA MET A 159 0.39 1.53 5.93
C MET A 159 1.15 2.35 6.99
N GLY A 160 0.41 2.93 7.95
CA GLY A 160 0.97 3.78 9.01
C GLY A 160 1.32 5.21 8.57
N THR A 161 1.04 5.59 7.31
CA THR A 161 1.24 6.96 6.81
C THR A 161 0.00 7.43 6.04
N ASN A 162 -0.13 8.75 5.88
CA ASN A 162 -1.32 9.33 5.25
C ASN A 162 -1.00 10.69 4.58
N ALA A 163 -2.05 11.44 4.22
CA ALA A 163 -1.90 12.75 3.61
C ALA A 163 -1.10 13.73 4.48
N GLN A 164 -1.30 13.73 5.80
CA GLN A 164 -0.53 14.57 6.71
C GLN A 164 0.96 14.22 6.68
N THR A 165 1.31 12.94 6.70
CA THR A 165 2.70 12.49 6.56
C THR A 165 3.32 13.00 5.25
N MET A 166 2.57 12.96 4.14
CA MET A 166 3.06 13.47 2.85
C MET A 166 3.18 14.99 2.83
N ALA A 167 2.34 15.72 3.58
CA ALA A 167 2.48 17.16 3.71
C ALA A 167 3.80 17.53 4.42
N TRP A 168 4.11 16.89 5.56
CA TRP A 168 5.39 17.10 6.26
C TRP A 168 6.59 16.71 5.42
N PHE A 169 6.48 15.61 4.66
CA PHE A 169 7.54 15.15 3.77
C PHE A 169 7.81 16.18 2.66
N MET A 170 6.74 16.65 1.99
CA MET A 170 6.83 17.68 0.94
C MET A 170 7.42 18.99 1.47
N ASP A 171 6.96 19.43 2.64
CA ASP A 171 7.44 20.65 3.30
C ASP A 171 8.92 20.55 3.64
N THR A 172 9.36 19.44 4.23
CA THR A 172 10.78 19.22 4.59
C THR A 172 11.69 19.27 3.37
N TYR A 173 11.31 18.60 2.28
CA TYR A 173 12.09 18.64 1.05
C TYR A 173 12.12 20.07 0.49
N SER A 174 10.97 20.73 0.40
CA SER A 174 10.82 22.08 -0.15
C SER A 174 11.65 23.12 0.62
N MET A 175 11.59 23.08 1.95
CA MET A 175 12.37 23.96 2.82
C MET A 175 13.87 23.72 2.70
N THR A 176 14.28 22.46 2.44
CA THR A 176 15.70 22.14 2.26
C THR A 176 16.25 22.62 0.93
N VAL A 177 15.46 22.52 -0.16
CA VAL A 177 15.89 22.97 -1.50
C VAL A 177 15.63 24.46 -1.74
N GLY A 178 14.92 25.13 -0.84
CA GLY A 178 14.69 26.58 -0.86
C GLY A 178 13.50 27.05 -1.70
N TYR A 179 12.64 26.15 -2.18
CA TYR A 179 11.42 26.49 -2.92
C TYR A 179 10.38 25.37 -2.82
N SER A 180 9.12 25.70 -3.09
CA SER A 180 8.02 24.73 -3.03
C SER A 180 8.13 23.68 -4.13
N VAL A 181 8.20 22.40 -3.75
CA VAL A 181 8.23 21.27 -4.69
C VAL A 181 7.08 20.30 -4.43
N PRO A 182 5.83 20.62 -4.82
CA PRO A 182 4.69 19.75 -4.59
C PRO A 182 4.84 18.35 -5.22
N ALA A 183 5.61 18.23 -6.30
CA ALA A 183 5.78 16.99 -7.05
C ALA A 183 6.65 15.93 -6.35
N ILE A 184 7.35 16.27 -5.26
CA ILE A 184 8.26 15.33 -4.58
C ILE A 184 7.53 14.11 -3.99
N VAL A 185 6.27 14.27 -3.60
CA VAL A 185 5.44 13.18 -3.08
C VAL A 185 4.00 13.25 -3.61
N THR A 186 3.38 12.08 -3.75
CA THR A 186 1.96 11.96 -4.10
C THR A 186 1.11 11.66 -2.87
N GLY A 187 -0.22 11.81 -2.95
CA GLY A 187 -1.11 11.51 -1.82
C GLY A 187 -1.13 12.58 -0.74
N LYS A 188 -0.80 13.82 -1.10
CA LYS A 188 -0.87 15.00 -0.25
C LYS A 188 -2.34 15.46 -0.05
N PRO A 189 -2.62 16.32 0.95
CA PRO A 189 -3.89 17.03 1.05
C PRO A 189 -4.15 17.90 -0.18
N ILE A 190 -5.42 18.12 -0.52
CA ILE A 190 -5.82 18.94 -1.67
C ILE A 190 -5.20 20.34 -1.59
N ALA A 191 -5.22 20.95 -0.40
CA ALA A 191 -4.70 22.30 -0.15
C ALA A 191 -3.23 22.51 -0.52
N VAL A 192 -2.42 21.44 -0.64
CA VAL A 192 -0.99 21.53 -0.98
C VAL A 192 -0.65 20.72 -2.25
N GLY A 193 -1.59 20.63 -3.19
CA GLY A 193 -1.39 19.96 -4.48
C GLY A 193 -1.65 18.45 -4.43
N GLY A 194 -2.57 18.02 -3.59
CA GLY A 194 -3.21 16.71 -3.65
C GLY A 194 -4.17 16.60 -4.84
N SER A 195 -4.52 15.38 -5.22
CA SER A 195 -5.47 15.11 -6.32
C SER A 195 -6.81 14.70 -5.74
N GLU A 196 -7.88 15.28 -6.29
CA GLU A 196 -9.24 14.83 -6.03
C GLU A 196 -9.41 13.35 -6.42
N GLY A 197 -10.18 12.59 -5.64
CA GLY A 197 -10.38 11.16 -5.90
C GLY A 197 -9.23 10.25 -5.49
N ARG A 198 -8.09 10.77 -5.02
CA ARG A 198 -6.98 9.94 -4.50
C ARG A 198 -7.43 8.92 -3.45
N ASN A 199 -8.27 9.36 -2.50
CA ASN A 199 -8.72 8.52 -1.38
C ASN A 199 -9.57 7.33 -1.85
N VAL A 200 -10.41 7.53 -2.87
CA VAL A 200 -11.37 6.51 -3.36
C VAL A 200 -10.76 5.61 -4.45
N SER A 201 -9.69 6.06 -5.10
CA SER A 201 -9.13 5.45 -6.32
C SER A 201 -8.85 3.96 -6.23
N THR A 202 -8.19 3.48 -5.18
CA THR A 202 -7.83 2.06 -5.03
C THR A 202 -9.07 1.19 -4.85
N GLY A 203 -10.01 1.60 -3.99
CA GLY A 203 -11.25 0.85 -3.76
C GLY A 203 -12.10 0.76 -5.03
N ARG A 204 -12.22 1.88 -5.75
CA ARG A 204 -12.88 1.90 -7.06
C ARG A 204 -12.22 0.96 -8.05
N GLY A 205 -10.90 1.02 -8.18
CA GLY A 205 -10.15 0.16 -9.10
C GLY A 205 -10.37 -1.34 -8.85
N VAL A 206 -10.44 -1.78 -7.59
CA VAL A 206 -10.72 -3.19 -7.24
C VAL A 206 -12.07 -3.64 -7.83
N ILE A 207 -13.11 -2.86 -7.60
CA ILE A 207 -14.46 -3.18 -8.09
C ILE A 207 -14.54 -3.02 -9.62
N THR A 208 -13.88 -2.03 -10.21
CA THR A 208 -13.80 -1.90 -11.68
C THR A 208 -13.18 -3.14 -12.31
N CYS A 209 -12.06 -3.64 -11.78
CA CYS A 209 -11.46 -4.89 -12.27
C CYS A 209 -12.41 -6.09 -12.08
N MET A 210 -13.12 -6.16 -10.95
CA MET A 210 -14.12 -7.20 -10.69
C MET A 210 -15.26 -7.15 -11.72
N MET A 211 -15.80 -5.97 -12.00
CA MET A 211 -16.86 -5.76 -12.99
C MET A 211 -16.42 -6.23 -14.38
N GLU A 212 -15.21 -5.88 -14.82
CA GLU A 212 -14.69 -6.33 -16.11
C GLU A 212 -14.49 -7.85 -16.16
N ALA A 213 -14.07 -8.47 -15.06
CA ALA A 213 -13.97 -9.93 -14.96
C ALA A 213 -15.36 -10.62 -15.03
N LEU A 214 -16.37 -10.05 -14.39
CA LEU A 214 -17.75 -10.54 -14.41
C LEU A 214 -18.37 -10.44 -15.80
N LYS A 215 -18.18 -9.30 -16.49
CA LYS A 215 -18.61 -9.11 -17.88
C LYS A 215 -18.04 -10.19 -18.80
N ARG A 216 -16.73 -10.50 -18.67
CA ARG A 216 -16.07 -11.56 -19.45
C ARG A 216 -16.61 -12.96 -19.15
N LYS A 217 -17.21 -13.18 -17.97
CA LYS A 217 -17.90 -14.43 -17.61
C LYS A 217 -19.38 -14.44 -17.99
N GLY A 218 -19.88 -13.39 -18.65
CA GLY A 218 -21.29 -13.27 -19.02
C GLY A 218 -22.21 -12.93 -17.85
N VAL A 219 -21.67 -12.49 -16.70
CA VAL A 219 -22.48 -12.02 -15.57
C VAL A 219 -22.79 -10.55 -15.78
N ILE A 220 -24.04 -10.26 -16.15
CA ILE A 220 -24.50 -8.91 -16.53
C ILE A 220 -25.25 -8.25 -15.38
N ASP A 221 -26.04 -9.01 -14.61
CA ASP A 221 -26.84 -8.51 -13.50
C ASP A 221 -26.04 -8.49 -12.19
N ALA A 222 -25.69 -7.30 -11.73
CA ALA A 222 -24.93 -7.08 -10.50
C ALA A 222 -25.68 -7.56 -9.24
N SER A 223 -27.01 -7.55 -9.25
CA SER A 223 -27.83 -7.90 -8.09
C SER A 223 -27.71 -9.38 -7.70
N GLN A 224 -27.33 -10.23 -8.65
CA GLN A 224 -27.11 -11.67 -8.45
C GLN A 224 -25.73 -11.98 -7.86
N VAL A 225 -24.84 -10.99 -7.79
CA VAL A 225 -23.47 -11.17 -7.33
C VAL A 225 -23.36 -10.76 -5.86
N ARG A 226 -23.00 -11.74 -5.03
CA ARG A 226 -22.72 -11.56 -3.60
C ARG A 226 -21.24 -11.21 -3.40
N VAL A 227 -20.98 -10.11 -2.69
CA VAL A 227 -19.62 -9.61 -2.45
C VAL A 227 -19.29 -9.69 -0.96
N ALA A 228 -18.11 -10.22 -0.64
CA ALA A 228 -17.54 -10.22 0.71
C ALA A 228 -16.21 -9.47 0.69
N ILE A 229 -16.00 -8.55 1.64
CA ILE A 229 -14.82 -7.68 1.67
C ILE A 229 -14.09 -7.85 2.99
N GLN A 230 -12.84 -8.32 2.92
CA GLN A 230 -11.97 -8.40 4.08
C GLN A 230 -11.19 -7.09 4.27
N GLY A 231 -11.32 -6.49 5.44
CA GLY A 231 -10.68 -5.23 5.81
C GLY A 231 -11.48 -4.01 5.41
N PHE A 232 -12.01 -3.27 6.39
CA PHE A 232 -12.87 -2.10 6.18
C PHE A 232 -12.18 -0.75 6.43
N GLY A 233 -10.87 -0.68 6.14
CA GLY A 233 -10.11 0.56 6.09
C GLY A 233 -10.31 1.33 4.78
N ASN A 234 -9.44 2.30 4.46
CA ASN A 234 -9.61 3.19 3.30
C ASN A 234 -9.89 2.45 1.97
N VAL A 235 -9.23 1.33 1.69
CA VAL A 235 -9.47 0.59 0.43
C VAL A 235 -10.80 -0.14 0.46
N GLY A 236 -11.05 -0.94 1.51
CA GLY A 236 -12.21 -1.81 1.56
C GLY A 236 -13.53 -1.07 1.78
N SER A 237 -13.54 0.02 2.57
CA SER A 237 -14.74 0.83 2.75
C SER A 237 -15.16 1.52 1.44
N ASN A 238 -14.20 2.07 0.68
CA ASN A 238 -14.46 2.65 -0.64
C ASN A 238 -14.81 1.58 -1.68
N ALA A 239 -14.24 0.38 -1.60
CA ALA A 239 -14.64 -0.75 -2.44
C ALA A 239 -16.07 -1.20 -2.14
N ALA A 240 -16.46 -1.27 -0.87
CA ALA A 240 -17.82 -1.62 -0.46
C ALA A 240 -18.83 -0.57 -0.95
N ALA A 241 -18.52 0.71 -0.74
CA ALA A 241 -19.36 1.82 -1.20
C ALA A 241 -19.55 1.76 -2.72
N TYR A 242 -18.46 1.64 -3.47
CA TYR A 242 -18.54 1.62 -4.92
C TYR A 242 -19.19 0.33 -5.47
N ALA A 243 -19.03 -0.82 -4.80
CA ALA A 243 -19.78 -2.03 -5.14
C ALA A 243 -21.28 -1.82 -4.94
N TYR A 244 -21.68 -1.30 -3.78
CA TYR A 244 -23.08 -0.99 -3.45
C TYR A 244 -23.70 0.00 -4.44
N GLU A 245 -23.00 1.08 -4.78
CA GLU A 245 -23.41 2.08 -5.79
C GLU A 245 -23.65 1.47 -7.18
N ASN A 246 -22.94 0.39 -7.53
CA ASN A 246 -23.09 -0.32 -8.80
C ASN A 246 -24.08 -1.50 -8.72
N GLY A 247 -24.88 -1.59 -7.65
CA GLY A 247 -25.94 -2.58 -7.50
C GLY A 247 -25.48 -3.97 -7.07
N PHE A 248 -24.22 -4.12 -6.63
CA PHE A 248 -23.74 -5.38 -6.07
C PHE A 248 -24.27 -5.63 -4.67
N LYS A 249 -24.58 -6.89 -4.36
CA LYS A 249 -25.04 -7.28 -3.03
C LYS A 249 -23.85 -7.55 -2.11
N VAL A 250 -23.38 -6.52 -1.39
CA VAL A 250 -22.35 -6.71 -0.36
C VAL A 250 -22.95 -7.41 0.84
N VAL A 251 -22.57 -8.65 1.10
CA VAL A 251 -23.16 -9.50 2.14
C VAL A 251 -22.29 -9.64 3.39
N ALA A 252 -21.00 -9.37 3.28
CA ALA A 252 -20.07 -9.47 4.40
C ALA A 252 -18.97 -8.42 4.32
N VAL A 253 -18.62 -7.83 5.46
CA VAL A 253 -17.42 -7.00 5.60
C VAL A 253 -16.70 -7.34 6.90
N SER A 254 -15.38 -7.18 6.94
CA SER A 254 -14.60 -7.42 8.16
C SER A 254 -13.58 -6.33 8.44
N ASP A 255 -13.15 -6.21 9.68
CA ASP A 255 -12.00 -5.42 10.10
C ASP A 255 -11.11 -6.24 11.06
N VAL A 256 -10.20 -5.57 11.79
CA VAL A 256 -9.29 -6.23 12.74
C VAL A 256 -9.98 -6.75 14.00
N PHE A 257 -11.22 -6.33 14.27
CA PHE A 257 -11.99 -6.66 15.47
C PHE A 257 -13.08 -7.71 15.23
N GLY A 258 -13.41 -8.00 13.97
CA GLY A 258 -14.37 -9.04 13.59
C GLY A 258 -14.92 -8.85 12.19
N GLY A 259 -16.00 -9.58 11.89
CA GLY A 259 -16.77 -9.43 10.66
C GLY A 259 -18.25 -9.34 10.95
N ILE A 260 -18.98 -8.72 10.03
CA ILE A 260 -20.44 -8.68 10.03
C ILE A 260 -20.98 -9.29 8.74
N TYR A 261 -22.12 -9.97 8.84
CA TYR A 261 -22.75 -10.65 7.73
C TYR A 261 -24.26 -10.41 7.70
N ASN A 262 -24.79 -10.16 6.51
CA ASN A 262 -26.21 -10.18 6.25
C ASN A 262 -26.49 -10.84 4.89
N GLU A 263 -27.20 -11.96 4.91
CA GLU A 263 -27.57 -12.71 3.70
C GLU A 263 -28.40 -11.85 2.71
N ASN A 264 -29.21 -10.94 3.25
CA ASN A 264 -30.04 -10.02 2.49
C ASN A 264 -29.29 -8.79 1.97
N GLY A 265 -28.01 -8.66 2.30
CA GLY A 265 -27.17 -7.53 1.93
C GLY A 265 -27.04 -6.53 3.07
N LEU A 266 -25.86 -5.92 3.16
CA LEU A 266 -25.55 -4.87 4.12
C LEU A 266 -25.93 -3.51 3.52
N ASP A 267 -26.56 -2.66 4.33
CA ASP A 267 -26.71 -1.25 3.97
C ASP A 267 -25.37 -0.52 4.18
N ILE A 268 -24.57 -0.44 3.11
CA ILE A 268 -23.20 0.08 3.19
C ILE A 268 -23.14 1.53 3.68
N PRO A 269 -24.02 2.47 3.28
CA PRO A 269 -24.10 3.79 3.89
C PRO A 269 -24.19 3.75 5.43
N SER A 270 -25.10 2.96 5.99
CA SER A 270 -25.25 2.82 7.45
C SER A 270 -24.03 2.14 8.11
N VAL A 271 -23.40 1.17 7.44
CA VAL A 271 -22.16 0.54 7.95
C VAL A 271 -21.01 1.54 7.99
N LEU A 272 -20.89 2.42 6.99
CA LEU A 272 -19.87 3.48 6.96
C LEU A 272 -20.07 4.49 8.10
N GLU A 273 -21.31 4.88 8.37
CA GLU A 273 -21.65 5.76 9.50
C GLU A 273 -21.31 5.10 10.85
N HIS A 274 -21.70 3.83 11.01
CA HIS A 274 -21.36 3.04 12.21
C HIS A 274 -19.86 2.98 12.46
N VAL A 275 -19.05 2.73 11.43
CA VAL A 275 -17.58 2.66 11.55
C VAL A 275 -16.97 4.03 11.84
N THR A 276 -17.58 5.11 11.33
CA THR A 276 -17.12 6.47 11.61
C THR A 276 -17.23 6.81 13.10
N ILE A 277 -18.31 6.36 13.75
CA ILE A 277 -18.58 6.57 15.18
C ILE A 277 -17.82 5.57 16.04
N ASN A 278 -17.96 4.27 15.75
CA ASN A 278 -17.52 3.19 16.63
C ASN A 278 -16.09 2.69 16.32
N ARG A 279 -15.49 3.14 15.21
CA ARG A 279 -14.15 2.74 14.73
C ARG A 279 -14.00 1.24 14.43
N THR A 280 -15.11 0.50 14.36
CA THR A 280 -15.16 -0.91 13.98
C THR A 280 -16.48 -1.25 13.30
N VAL A 281 -16.50 -2.30 12.47
CA VAL A 281 -17.72 -2.89 11.90
C VAL A 281 -18.51 -3.70 12.93
N LYS A 282 -17.84 -4.17 14.00
CA LYS A 282 -18.47 -5.01 15.02
C LYS A 282 -19.62 -4.28 15.71
N GLY A 283 -20.70 -5.01 16.01
CA GLY A 283 -21.86 -4.49 16.71
C GLY A 283 -22.81 -3.66 15.84
N PHE A 284 -22.66 -3.70 14.51
CA PHE A 284 -23.63 -3.12 13.60
C PHE A 284 -24.98 -3.85 13.70
N ALA A 285 -26.04 -3.16 14.12
CA ALA A 285 -27.33 -3.77 14.46
C ALA A 285 -28.03 -4.48 13.28
N GLY A 286 -27.74 -4.10 12.03
CA GLY A 286 -28.34 -4.67 10.82
C GLY A 286 -27.64 -5.94 10.30
N ALA A 287 -26.78 -6.58 11.09
CA ALA A 287 -26.01 -7.75 10.68
C ALA A 287 -25.72 -8.70 11.85
N GLN A 288 -25.38 -9.95 11.53
CA GLN A 288 -24.88 -10.96 12.46
C GLN A 288 -23.36 -10.92 12.54
#